data_AF-A0A1D3CTT7-F1
#
_entry.id   AF-A0A1D3CTT7-F1
#
_cell.length_a   1.000
_cell.length_b   1.000
_cell.length_c   1.000
_cell.angle_alpha   90.00
_cell.angle_beta   90.00
_cell.angle_gamma   90.00
#
_symmetry.space_group_name_H-M   'P 1'
#
loop_
_entity.id
_entity.type
_entity.pdbx_description
1 polymer ?
#
loop_
_entity_poly.entity_id
_entity_poly.type
_entity_poly.pdbx_seq_one_letter_code
_entity_poly.pdbx_strand_id
1 'polypeptide(L)'
;MGAHVQRIACVMDELTQKLTLLSMVNHQVVEALHDNDSGHAFELVGPDLLKRMVEQIRLEDLYHGSAATGDEAAATSLYVDDMQEIVEQLERNTGELGAKMREVPDLVQELRLLQEVKPVNFMRFIHAVADMHDVLLKRFLTPLEDEKANEDLLHLYLQQERASAERRADLETQLARLRTERQKHSIRSSDAIAKLKSDLHDIQSTTEQRLWQINEDICRQDAQQTRAFHRKAGDSATLKAQLEKREAIQTAAAREEMDATNRSHRIARRELEHTIRTLDRDVAQKERDIEELSHRNECDEKSLACLMKALSAVYEEKERKENAAQIARLLSDRAKAEHTSKVDAACLLQSYWRGINQREEYLEFKKAATRKVKKKSASKK
;
A
#
# COMPACT_ATOMS: atom_id res chain seq x y z
N MET A 1 31.34 28.81 104.83
CA MET A 1 30.51 29.98 104.51
C MET A 1 30.95 31.14 105.39
N GLY A 2 31.21 32.31 104.82
CA GLY A 2 31.55 33.49 105.62
C GLY A 2 30.34 33.92 106.45
N ALA A 3 30.55 34.30 107.71
CA ALA A 3 29.48 34.76 108.62
C ALA A 3 28.62 35.89 107.99
N HIS A 4 29.21 36.68 107.09
CA HIS A 4 28.52 37.72 106.33
C HIS A 4 27.52 37.18 105.29
N VAL A 5 27.84 36.09 104.60
CA VAL A 5 26.95 35.48 103.58
C VAL A 5 25.70 34.91 104.24
N GLN A 6 25.88 34.23 105.39
CA GLN A 6 24.77 33.69 106.15
C GLN A 6 23.89 34.81 106.75
N ARG A 7 24.50 35.91 107.20
CA ARG A 7 23.75 37.08 107.68
C ARG A 7 22.92 37.72 106.56
N ILE A 8 23.49 37.87 105.36
CA ILE A 8 22.79 38.44 104.21
C ILE A 8 21.64 37.53 103.77
N ALA A 9 21.85 36.21 103.70
CA ALA A 9 20.79 35.24 103.38
C ALA A 9 19.64 35.34 104.38
N CYS A 10 19.92 35.32 105.69
CA CYS A 10 18.89 35.46 106.72
C CYS A 10 18.09 36.77 106.61
N VAL A 11 18.75 37.90 106.31
CA VAL A 11 18.05 39.18 106.11
C VAL A 11 17.13 39.14 104.88
N MET A 12 17.57 38.51 103.79
CA MET A 12 16.78 38.37 102.56
C MET A 12 15.60 37.40 102.76
N ASP A 13 15.79 36.32 103.51
CA ASP A 13 14.72 35.39 103.88
C ASP A 13 13.66 36.08 104.77
N GLU A 14 14.11 36.83 105.77
CA GLU A 14 13.23 37.62 106.63
C GLU A 14 12.46 38.69 105.85
N LEU A 15 13.12 39.37 104.92
CA LEU A 15 12.49 40.36 104.04
C LEU A 15 11.42 39.71 103.15
N THR A 16 11.76 38.59 102.51
CA THR A 16 10.85 37.83 101.64
C THR A 16 9.62 37.35 102.42
N GLN A 17 9.83 36.87 103.65
CA GLN A 17 8.76 36.45 104.53
C GLN A 17 7.85 37.61 104.93
N LYS A 18 8.42 38.75 105.35
CA LYS A 18 7.65 39.95 105.74
C LYS A 18 6.85 40.53 104.57
N LEU A 19 7.45 40.59 103.38
CA LEU A 19 6.74 41.01 102.17
C LEU A 19 5.60 40.06 101.84
N THR A 20 5.81 38.75 101.97
CA THR A 20 4.74 37.77 101.75
C THR A 20 3.58 37.96 102.72
N LEU A 21 3.85 38.26 104.00
CA LEU A 21 2.80 38.55 104.98
C LEU A 21 2.03 39.84 104.64
N LEU A 22 2.75 40.92 104.32
CA LEU A 22 2.14 42.20 103.95
C LEU A 22 1.33 42.12 102.65
N SER A 23 1.71 41.26 101.70
CA SER A 23 0.94 41.06 100.47
C SER A 23 -0.49 40.53 100.69
N MET A 24 -0.74 39.94 101.86
CA MET A 24 -2.05 39.42 102.26
C MET A 24 -2.91 40.48 102.97
N VAL A 25 -2.33 41.63 103.31
CA VAL A 25 -3.01 42.75 103.96
C VAL A 25 -3.50 43.68 102.85
N ASN A 26 -4.73 43.47 102.41
CA ASN A 26 -5.36 44.29 101.37
C ASN A 26 -6.85 44.48 101.69
N HIS A 27 -7.46 45.56 101.16
CA HIS A 27 -8.87 45.91 101.34
C HIS A 27 -9.80 44.71 101.07
N GLN A 28 -9.56 43.98 99.97
CA GLN A 28 -10.35 42.80 99.59
C GLN A 28 -10.39 41.71 100.66
N VAL A 29 -9.25 41.43 101.30
CA VAL A 29 -9.14 40.37 102.31
C VAL A 29 -9.83 40.81 103.59
N VAL A 30 -9.75 42.09 103.94
CA VAL A 30 -10.40 42.66 105.13
C VAL A 30 -11.92 42.74 104.98
N GLU A 31 -12.41 43.05 103.77
CA GLU A 31 -13.84 43.02 103.43
C GLU A 31 -14.39 41.58 103.46
N ALA A 32 -13.68 40.62 102.84
CA ALA A 32 -14.06 39.21 102.87
C ALA A 32 -14.05 38.58 104.28
N LEU A 33 -13.26 39.12 105.20
CA LEU A 33 -13.26 38.75 106.62
C LEU A 33 -14.40 39.42 107.41
N HIS A 34 -14.92 40.57 106.96
CA HIS A 34 -16.06 41.27 107.58
C HIS A 34 -17.42 40.69 107.13
N ASP A 35 -17.52 40.19 105.91
CA ASP A 35 -18.77 39.71 105.31
C ASP A 35 -19.24 38.34 105.85
N ASN A 36 -18.65 37.82 106.94
CA ASN A 36 -19.03 36.61 107.69
C ASN A 36 -19.05 35.26 106.92
N ASP A 37 -18.75 35.23 105.61
CA ASP A 37 -18.70 33.99 104.82
C ASP A 37 -17.40 33.16 105.02
N SER A 38 -16.43 33.69 105.77
CA SER A 38 -15.10 33.10 105.97
C SER A 38 -14.83 32.68 107.43
N GLY A 39 -15.80 31.98 108.04
CA GLY A 39 -15.83 31.67 109.48
C GLY A 39 -14.51 31.14 110.09
N HIS A 40 -13.80 30.25 109.39
CA HIS A 40 -12.53 29.71 109.90
C HIS A 40 -11.37 30.71 109.85
N ALA A 41 -11.29 31.52 108.79
CA ALA A 41 -10.26 32.55 108.65
C ALA A 41 -10.47 33.70 109.65
N PHE A 42 -11.73 34.07 109.92
CA PHE A 42 -12.06 35.08 110.93
C PHE A 42 -11.69 34.62 112.36
N GLU A 43 -11.93 33.34 112.69
CA GLU A 43 -11.53 32.76 113.98
C GLU A 43 -10.00 32.72 114.18
N LEU A 44 -9.25 32.44 113.11
CA LEU A 44 -7.77 32.40 113.12
C LEU A 44 -7.14 33.78 113.23
N VAL A 45 -7.71 34.78 112.53
CA VAL A 45 -7.25 36.17 112.57
C VAL A 45 -7.59 36.79 113.93
N GLY A 46 -8.83 36.63 114.38
CA GLY A 46 -9.33 37.25 115.61
C GLY A 46 -9.50 38.78 115.50
N PRO A 47 -10.25 39.39 116.43
CA PRO A 47 -10.62 40.80 116.36
C PRO A 47 -9.41 41.74 116.50
N ASP A 48 -8.35 41.30 117.19
CA ASP A 48 -7.17 42.12 117.42
C ASP A 48 -6.24 42.19 116.22
N LEU A 49 -6.11 41.11 115.44
CA LEU A 49 -5.34 41.13 114.20
C LEU A 49 -6.10 41.84 113.10
N LEU A 50 -7.42 41.65 113.02
CA LEU A 50 -8.28 42.34 112.06
C LEU A 50 -8.23 43.86 112.25
N LYS A 51 -8.30 44.36 113.49
CA LYS A 51 -8.09 45.79 113.79
C LYS A 51 -6.74 46.29 113.30
N ARG A 52 -5.69 45.48 113.40
CA ARG A 52 -4.33 45.85 112.97
C ARG A 52 -4.18 45.83 111.46
N MET A 53 -4.85 44.92 110.76
CA MET A 53 -4.93 44.93 109.30
C MET A 53 -5.70 46.15 108.78
N VAL A 54 -6.83 46.49 109.41
CA VAL A 54 -7.60 47.71 109.09
C VAL A 54 -6.75 48.97 109.34
N GLU A 55 -6.06 49.03 110.49
CA GLU A 55 -5.19 50.16 110.80
C GLU A 55 -3.98 50.25 109.86
N GLN A 56 -3.43 49.11 109.43
CA GLN A 56 -2.33 49.07 108.47
C GLN A 56 -2.77 49.67 107.13
N ILE A 57 -3.93 49.23 106.63
CA ILE A 57 -4.51 49.75 105.39
C ILE A 57 -4.81 51.25 105.51
N ARG A 58 -5.37 51.69 106.64
CA ARG A 58 -5.63 53.11 106.92
C ARG A 58 -4.35 53.94 106.90
N LEU A 59 -3.29 53.45 107.53
CA LEU A 59 -1.99 54.12 107.57
C LEU A 59 -1.31 54.14 106.19
N GLU A 60 -1.46 53.08 105.39
CA GLU A 60 -0.99 53.02 104.00
C GLU A 60 -1.75 54.01 103.11
N ASP A 61 -3.07 54.10 103.24
CA ASP A 61 -3.91 55.07 102.52
C ASP A 61 -3.57 56.51 102.93
N LEU A 62 -3.34 56.78 104.23
CA LEU A 62 -2.90 58.08 104.73
C LEU A 62 -1.50 58.43 104.23
N TYR A 63 -0.58 57.47 104.19
CA TYR A 63 0.77 57.66 103.66
C TYR A 63 0.74 57.94 102.15
N HIS A 64 -0.02 57.17 101.38
CA HIS A 64 -0.18 57.40 99.93
C HIS A 64 -0.90 58.72 99.62
N GLY A 65 -1.97 59.06 100.34
CA GLY A 65 -2.69 60.32 100.17
C GLY A 65 -1.86 61.55 100.55
N SER A 66 -1.05 61.44 101.60
CA SER A 66 -0.14 62.51 102.04
C SER A 66 1.10 62.60 101.12
N ALA A 67 1.57 61.48 100.55
CA ALA A 67 2.70 61.46 99.63
C ALA A 67 2.32 62.00 98.24
N ALA A 68 1.06 61.81 97.81
CA ALA A 68 0.53 62.34 96.55
C ALA A 68 0.21 63.84 96.57
N THR A 69 -0.03 64.42 97.75
CA THR A 69 -0.36 65.84 97.95
C THR A 69 0.87 66.72 98.27
N GLY A 70 2.05 66.13 98.43
CA GLY A 70 3.31 66.81 98.74
C GLY A 70 3.92 67.68 97.62
N ASP A 71 3.23 67.91 96.50
CA ASP A 71 3.71 68.73 95.37
C ASP A 71 3.36 70.23 95.53
N GLU A 72 2.58 70.63 96.54
CA GLU A 72 2.34 72.04 96.89
C GLU A 72 3.29 72.52 98.01
N ALA A 73 4.39 73.14 97.59
CA ALA A 73 5.58 73.50 98.37
C ALA A 73 5.43 74.56 99.50
N ALA A 74 4.24 74.77 100.08
CA ALA A 74 4.01 75.84 101.07
C ALA A 74 3.60 75.37 102.49
N ALA A 75 3.40 74.06 102.70
CA ALA A 75 2.95 73.53 104.00
C ALA A 75 3.99 72.63 104.71
N THR A 76 5.26 72.66 104.30
CA THR A 76 6.20 71.54 104.51
C THR A 76 6.74 71.35 105.94
N SER A 77 6.54 72.26 106.90
CA SER A 77 7.12 72.07 108.25
C SER A 77 6.21 71.31 109.23
N LEU A 78 4.88 71.43 109.10
CA LEU A 78 3.93 70.70 109.96
C LEU A 78 3.63 69.31 109.39
N TYR A 79 3.63 69.18 108.06
CA TYR A 79 3.36 67.93 107.37
C TYR A 79 4.53 66.93 107.41
N VAL A 80 5.76 67.39 107.66
CA VAL A 80 6.93 66.49 107.79
C VAL A 80 6.93 65.78 109.14
N ASP A 81 6.57 66.46 110.22
CA ASP A 81 6.44 65.84 111.54
C ASP A 81 5.25 64.86 111.56
N ASP A 82 4.11 65.24 110.98
CA ASP A 82 2.95 64.36 110.82
C ASP A 82 3.27 63.14 109.93
N MET A 83 4.06 63.32 108.86
CA MET A 83 4.51 62.21 107.99
C MET A 83 5.51 61.30 108.68
N GLN A 84 6.45 61.83 109.47
CA GLN A 84 7.36 61.01 110.27
C GLN A 84 6.58 60.21 111.31
N GLU A 85 5.59 60.81 111.96
CA GLU A 85 4.71 60.11 112.89
C GLU A 85 3.92 58.99 112.17
N ILE A 86 3.38 59.24 110.97
CA ILE A 86 2.71 58.22 110.15
C ILE A 86 3.67 57.09 109.79
N VAL A 87 4.91 57.39 109.37
CA VAL A 87 5.91 56.36 109.03
C VAL A 87 6.30 55.55 110.26
N GLU A 88 6.53 56.17 111.41
CA GLU A 88 6.84 55.46 112.64
C GLU A 88 5.67 54.60 113.13
N GLN A 89 4.43 55.09 113.01
CA GLN A 89 3.22 54.33 113.31
C GLN A 89 3.06 53.15 112.34
N LEU A 90 3.32 53.36 111.05
CA LEU A 90 3.29 52.32 110.02
C LEU A 90 4.36 51.25 110.28
N GLU A 91 5.58 51.64 110.65
CA GLU A 91 6.67 50.72 110.98
C GLU A 91 6.34 49.88 112.23
N ARG A 92 5.87 50.53 113.31
CA ARG A 92 5.44 49.84 114.53
C ARG A 92 4.28 48.90 114.25
N ASN A 93 3.27 49.36 113.52
CA ASN A 93 2.10 48.53 113.19
C ASN A 93 2.47 47.38 112.25
N THR A 94 3.30 47.60 111.25
CA THR A 94 3.84 46.57 110.34
C THR A 94 4.64 45.52 111.11
N GLY A 95 5.48 45.95 112.06
CA GLY A 95 6.26 45.05 112.91
C GLY A 95 5.39 44.20 113.82
N GLU A 96 4.42 44.82 114.50
CA GLU A 96 3.48 44.13 115.39
C GLU A 96 2.53 43.20 114.61
N LEU A 97 2.06 43.63 113.43
CA LEU A 97 1.24 42.83 112.52
C LEU A 97 2.01 41.62 112.01
N GLY A 98 3.23 41.81 111.51
CA GLY A 98 4.09 40.73 111.05
C GLY A 98 4.47 39.73 112.15
N ALA A 99 4.67 40.18 113.38
CA ALA A 99 4.92 39.31 114.53
C ALA A 99 3.69 38.45 114.86
N LYS A 100 2.50 39.08 114.98
CA LYS A 100 1.25 38.37 115.28
C LYS A 100 0.83 37.42 114.16
N MET A 101 1.00 37.80 112.90
CA MET A 101 0.70 36.93 111.75
C MET A 101 1.63 35.71 111.68
N ARG A 102 2.83 35.79 112.26
CA ARG A 102 3.78 34.67 112.31
C ARG A 102 3.47 33.68 113.44
N GLU A 103 2.86 34.15 114.53
CA GLU A 103 2.45 33.32 115.67
C GLU A 103 1.29 32.38 115.32
N VAL A 104 0.45 32.76 114.34
CA VAL A 104 -0.66 31.94 113.86
C VAL A 104 -0.21 31.05 112.70
N PRO A 105 -0.09 29.73 112.87
CA PRO A 105 0.22 28.81 111.77
C PRO A 105 -0.90 28.81 110.72
N ASP A 106 -0.55 28.57 109.46
CA ASP A 106 -1.46 28.46 108.31
C ASP A 106 -2.29 29.69 107.93
N LEU A 107 -2.18 30.79 108.67
CA LEU A 107 -2.86 32.05 108.40
C LEU A 107 -2.67 32.54 106.95
N VAL A 108 -1.44 32.47 106.42
CA VAL A 108 -1.12 32.91 105.06
C VAL A 108 -1.83 32.06 104.00
N GLN A 109 -2.08 30.78 104.26
CA GLN A 109 -2.77 29.90 103.32
C GLN A 109 -4.24 30.27 103.24
N GLU A 110 -4.88 30.50 104.39
CA GLU A 110 -6.28 30.90 104.48
C GLU A 110 -6.53 32.30 103.91
N LEU A 111 -5.69 33.29 104.24
CA LEU A 111 -5.80 34.64 103.68
C LEU A 111 -5.57 34.67 102.16
N ARG A 112 -4.77 33.73 101.64
CA ARG A 112 -4.54 33.59 100.19
C ARG A 112 -5.76 33.04 99.46
N LEU A 113 -6.62 32.26 100.12
CA LEU A 113 -7.88 31.78 99.53
C LEU A 113 -8.90 32.92 99.39
N LEU A 114 -8.85 33.90 100.28
CA LEU A 114 -9.70 35.10 100.26
C LEU A 114 -9.23 36.16 99.27
N GLN A 115 -8.00 36.04 98.74
CA GLN A 115 -7.45 36.98 97.78
C GLN A 115 -7.83 36.58 96.34
N GLU A 116 -8.94 37.13 95.84
CA GLU A 116 -9.38 36.93 94.45
C GLU A 116 -8.42 37.57 93.43
N VAL A 117 -7.91 38.77 93.74
CA VAL A 117 -6.99 39.51 92.87
C VAL A 117 -5.62 39.62 93.53
N LYS A 118 -4.64 38.90 92.99
CA LYS A 118 -3.25 38.99 93.44
C LYS A 118 -2.58 40.22 92.84
N PRO A 119 -1.94 41.10 93.65
CA PRO A 119 -1.22 42.24 93.13
C PRO A 119 0.00 41.77 92.31
N VAL A 120 -0.11 41.81 90.98
CA VAL A 120 0.90 41.30 90.04
C VAL A 120 2.27 41.97 90.26
N ASN A 121 2.29 43.27 90.50
CA ASN A 121 3.53 44.03 90.72
C ASN A 121 4.23 43.62 92.02
N PHE A 122 3.46 43.41 93.08
CA PHE A 122 3.99 42.98 94.38
C PHE A 122 4.53 41.56 94.32
N MET A 123 3.82 40.65 93.63
CA MET A 123 4.29 39.29 93.38
C MET A 123 5.56 39.27 92.52
N ARG A 124 5.64 40.07 91.46
CA ARG A 124 6.87 40.19 90.65
C ARG A 124 8.04 40.70 91.49
N PHE A 125 7.79 41.61 92.42
CA PHE A 125 8.82 42.10 93.33
C PHE A 125 9.30 41.02 94.31
N ILE A 126 8.40 40.27 94.95
CA ILE A 126 8.77 39.11 95.79
C ILE A 126 9.61 38.10 95.00
N HIS A 127 9.18 37.74 93.78
CA HIS A 127 9.94 36.81 92.93
C HIS A 127 11.32 37.37 92.56
N ALA A 128 11.42 38.65 92.22
CA ALA A 128 12.71 39.27 91.93
C ALA A 128 13.65 39.27 93.15
N VAL A 129 13.13 39.49 94.37
CA VAL A 129 13.90 39.40 95.61
C VAL A 129 14.37 37.96 95.87
N ALA A 130 13.52 36.96 95.62
CA ALA A 130 13.88 35.55 95.71
C ALA A 130 14.93 35.15 94.64
N ASP A 131 14.76 35.58 93.40
CA ASP A 131 15.73 35.34 92.32
C ASP A 131 17.08 35.99 92.63
N MET A 132 17.07 37.21 93.17
CA MET A 132 18.28 37.89 93.61
C MET A 132 18.95 37.14 94.77
N HIS A 133 18.18 36.64 95.74
CA HIS A 133 18.71 35.79 96.79
C HIS A 133 19.41 34.54 96.22
N ASP A 134 18.76 33.84 95.28
CA ASP A 134 19.30 32.63 94.66
C ASP A 134 20.57 32.92 93.84
N VAL A 135 20.61 34.03 93.11
CA VAL A 135 21.78 34.45 92.33
C VAL A 135 22.93 34.83 93.27
N LEU A 136 22.67 35.61 94.32
CA LEU A 136 23.69 35.98 95.30
C LEU A 136 24.22 34.75 96.02
N LEU A 137 23.35 33.84 96.45
CA LEU A 137 23.74 32.61 97.12
C LEU A 137 24.59 31.73 96.19
N LYS A 138 24.18 31.56 94.92
CA LYS A 138 25.00 30.85 93.93
C LYS A 138 26.38 31.50 93.79
N ARG A 139 26.44 32.82 93.60
CA ARG A 139 27.69 33.55 93.38
C ARG A 139 28.63 33.54 94.60
N PHE A 140 28.09 33.60 95.82
CA PHE A 140 28.89 33.53 97.04
C PHE A 140 29.31 32.10 97.40
N LEU A 141 28.64 31.08 96.86
CA LEU A 141 28.97 29.67 97.08
C LEU A 141 29.85 29.07 95.99
N THR A 142 29.82 29.62 94.76
CA THR A 142 30.72 29.21 93.69
C THR A 142 32.13 29.73 93.95
N PRO A 143 33.15 28.87 93.99
CA PRO A 143 34.53 29.32 94.06
C PRO A 143 34.93 30.01 92.74
N LEU A 144 35.85 30.97 92.83
CA LEU A 144 36.34 31.74 91.69
C LEU A 144 36.95 30.88 90.57
N GLU A 145 37.44 29.68 90.90
CA GLU A 145 37.98 28.73 89.92
C GLU A 145 36.88 28.12 89.04
N ASP A 146 35.73 27.80 89.64
CA ASP A 146 34.58 27.25 88.92
C ASP A 146 33.92 28.33 88.04
N GLU A 147 33.91 29.59 88.47
CA GLU A 147 33.45 30.71 87.63
C GLU A 147 34.30 30.85 86.37
N LYS A 148 35.63 30.83 86.51
CA LYS A 148 36.55 30.88 85.36
C LYS A 148 36.39 29.67 84.43
N ALA A 149 36.27 28.47 85.00
CA ALA A 149 36.04 27.26 84.21
C ALA A 149 34.72 27.34 83.42
N ASN A 150 33.67 27.92 84.00
CA ASN A 150 32.40 28.15 83.31
C ASN A 150 32.52 29.22 82.22
N GLU A 151 33.27 30.30 82.44
CA GLU A 151 33.54 31.32 81.42
C GLU A 151 34.31 30.75 80.22
N ASP A 152 35.37 29.96 80.49
CA ASP A 152 36.15 29.30 79.45
C ASP A 152 35.31 28.30 78.65
N LEU A 153 34.46 27.52 79.34
CA LEU A 153 33.53 26.59 78.71
C LEU A 153 32.50 27.32 77.84
N LEU A 154 31.94 28.42 78.33
CA LEU A 154 31.01 29.25 77.56
C LEU A 154 31.69 29.81 76.30
N HIS A 155 32.93 30.26 76.43
CA HIS A 155 33.69 30.77 75.29
C HIS A 155 33.94 29.68 74.24
N LEU A 156 34.25 28.45 74.67
CA LEU A 156 34.37 27.29 73.77
C LEU A 156 33.06 27.03 73.01
N TYR A 157 31.92 27.04 73.70
CA TYR A 157 30.62 26.85 73.07
C TYR A 157 30.30 27.95 72.07
N LEU A 158 30.59 29.22 72.39
CA LEU A 158 30.40 30.34 71.48
C LEU A 158 31.28 30.21 70.22
N GLN A 159 32.53 29.77 70.36
CA GLN A 159 33.40 29.52 69.21
C GLN A 159 32.87 28.37 68.34
N GLN A 160 32.42 27.27 68.97
CA GLN A 160 31.84 26.14 68.25
C GLN A 160 30.56 26.52 67.52
N GLU A 161 29.71 27.34 68.15
CA GLU A 161 28.48 27.84 67.55
C GLU A 161 28.79 28.71 66.33
N ARG A 162 29.75 29.64 66.44
CA ARG A 162 30.21 30.49 65.33
C ARG A 162 30.74 29.66 64.16
N ALA A 163 31.63 28.71 64.41
CA ALA A 163 32.16 27.83 63.37
C ALA A 163 31.04 27.00 62.70
N SER A 164 30.05 26.56 63.49
CA SER A 164 28.89 25.83 62.98
C SER A 164 27.93 26.73 62.20
N ALA A 165 27.81 28.01 62.56
CA ALA A 165 27.02 28.99 61.83
C ALA A 165 27.67 29.36 60.49
N GLU A 166 28.99 29.57 60.47
CA GLU A 166 29.76 29.80 59.23
C GLU A 166 29.64 28.60 58.28
N ARG A 167 29.81 27.38 58.79
CA ARG A 167 29.64 26.17 57.97
C ARG A 167 28.21 26.03 57.43
N ARG A 168 27.19 26.39 58.22
CA ARG A 168 25.80 26.42 57.75
C ARG A 168 25.61 27.44 56.63
N ALA A 169 26.12 28.66 56.80
CA ALA A 169 26.05 29.70 55.78
C ALA A 169 26.75 29.27 54.47
N ASP A 170 27.93 28.65 54.56
CA ASP A 170 28.64 28.12 53.39
C ASP A 170 27.82 27.05 52.67
N LEU A 171 27.24 26.10 53.40
CA LEU A 171 26.38 25.06 52.81
C LEU A 171 25.11 25.64 52.19
N GLU A 172 24.50 26.65 52.81
CA GLU A 172 23.33 27.36 52.26
C GLU A 172 23.68 28.08 50.95
N THR A 173 24.85 28.75 50.87
CA THR A 173 25.29 29.38 49.63
C THR A 173 25.57 28.36 48.53
N GLN A 174 26.17 27.21 48.86
CA GLN A 174 26.38 26.12 47.91
C GLN A 174 25.06 25.52 47.43
N LEU A 175 24.11 25.29 48.33
CA LEU A 175 22.76 24.81 47.99
C LEU A 175 22.02 25.82 47.10
N ALA A 176 22.11 27.11 47.39
CA ALA A 176 21.52 28.15 46.55
C ALA A 176 22.14 28.15 45.15
N ARG A 177 23.47 28.06 45.05
CA ARG A 177 24.18 27.94 43.76
C ARG A 177 23.71 26.72 42.98
N LEU A 178 23.70 25.53 43.58
CA LEU A 178 23.24 24.29 42.95
C LEU A 178 21.77 24.36 42.49
N ARG A 179 20.89 24.97 43.28
CA ARG A 179 19.49 25.21 42.89
C ARG A 179 19.41 26.10 41.65
N THR A 180 20.17 27.20 41.61
CA THR A 180 20.17 28.11 40.45
C THR A 180 20.75 27.45 39.20
N GLU A 181 21.81 26.65 39.33
CA GLU A 181 22.42 25.92 38.22
C GLU A 181 21.48 24.84 37.69
N ARG A 182 20.85 24.08 38.58
CA ARG A 182 19.82 23.09 38.20
C ARG A 182 18.66 23.75 37.48
N GLN A 183 18.20 24.91 37.95
CA GLN A 183 17.14 25.66 37.30
C GLN A 183 17.56 26.16 35.91
N LYS A 184 18.77 26.73 35.78
CA LYS A 184 19.33 27.14 34.48
C LYS A 184 19.45 25.97 33.51
N HIS A 185 19.90 24.80 33.98
CA HIS A 185 19.97 23.58 33.17
C HIS A 185 18.58 23.11 32.75
N SER A 186 17.60 23.12 33.66
CA SER A 186 16.21 22.79 33.38
C SER A 186 15.60 23.69 32.30
N ILE A 187 15.83 25.00 32.39
CA ILE A 187 15.39 25.98 31.38
C ILE A 187 16.06 25.69 30.03
N ARG A 188 17.39 25.55 29.99
CA ARG A 188 18.11 25.22 28.74
C ARG A 188 17.61 23.93 28.09
N SER A 189 17.36 22.90 28.90
CA SER A 189 16.82 21.63 28.42
C SER A 189 15.40 21.79 27.89
N SER A 190 14.56 22.57 28.58
CA SER A 190 13.19 22.85 28.16
C SER A 190 13.15 23.65 26.85
N ASP A 191 14.02 24.65 26.71
CA ASP A 191 14.19 25.45 25.50
C ASP A 191 14.67 24.59 24.32
N ALA A 192 15.63 23.68 24.56
CA ALA A 192 16.09 22.74 23.54
C ALA A 192 14.96 21.81 23.08
N ILE A 193 14.16 21.29 24.02
CA ILE A 193 12.98 20.46 23.70
C ILE A 193 11.95 21.28 22.90
N ALA A 194 11.69 22.54 23.29
CA ALA A 194 10.75 23.40 22.58
C ALA A 194 11.20 23.68 21.14
N LYS A 195 12.50 23.96 20.93
CA LYS A 195 13.10 24.13 19.60
C LYS A 195 12.97 22.86 18.76
N LEU A 196 13.37 21.71 19.29
CA LEU A 196 13.27 20.43 18.59
C LEU A 196 11.82 20.07 18.23
N LYS A 197 10.85 20.41 19.10
CA LYS A 197 9.42 20.24 18.79
C LYS A 197 8.96 21.15 17.65
N SER A 198 9.41 22.41 17.62
CA SER A 198 9.15 23.33 16.52
C SER A 198 9.75 22.80 15.22
N ASP A 199 11.02 22.42 15.22
CA ASP A 199 11.71 21.89 14.04
C ASP A 199 11.03 20.62 13.51
N LEU A 200 10.59 19.72 14.40
CA LEU A 200 9.82 18.52 14.03
C LEU A 200 8.48 18.89 13.38
N HIS A 201 7.78 19.88 13.92
CA HIS A 201 6.52 20.36 13.35
C HIS A 201 6.73 20.98 11.97
N ASP A 202 7.80 21.76 11.79
CA ASP A 202 8.15 22.34 10.49
C ASP A 202 8.52 21.26 9.47
N ILE A 203 9.29 20.24 9.88
CA ILE A 203 9.57 19.08 9.04
C ILE A 203 8.28 18.34 8.67
N GLN A 204 7.39 18.08 9.63
CA GLN A 204 6.10 17.44 9.36
C GLN A 204 5.28 18.26 8.35
N SER A 205 5.08 19.55 8.60
CA SER A 205 4.32 20.44 7.72
C SER A 205 4.92 20.50 6.31
N THR A 206 6.26 20.63 6.19
CA THR A 206 6.93 20.65 4.88
C THR A 206 6.84 19.29 4.17
N THR A 207 6.92 18.17 4.89
CA THR A 207 6.74 16.84 4.29
C THR A 207 5.30 16.60 3.83
N GLU A 208 4.30 17.00 4.62
CA GLU A 208 2.89 16.93 4.25
C GLU A 208 2.60 17.78 3.01
N GLN A 209 3.14 19.00 2.96
CA GLN A 209 3.00 19.87 1.80
C GLN A 209 3.65 19.26 0.54
N ARG A 210 4.85 18.66 0.66
CA ARG A 210 5.51 17.97 -0.46
C ARG A 210 4.73 16.75 -0.91
N LEU A 211 4.22 15.93 0.01
CA LEU A 211 3.39 14.77 -0.32
C LEU A 211 2.11 15.20 -1.03
N TRP A 212 1.48 16.28 -0.57
CA TRP A 212 0.31 16.86 -1.21
C TRP A 212 0.62 17.32 -2.66
N GLN A 213 1.74 18.01 -2.86
CA GLN A 213 2.20 18.42 -4.20
C GLN A 213 2.46 17.23 -5.12
N ILE A 214 3.18 16.22 -4.65
CA ILE A 214 3.44 14.98 -5.40
C ILE A 214 2.14 14.29 -5.78
N ASN A 215 1.20 14.20 -4.84
CA ASN A 215 -0.09 13.56 -5.09
C ASN A 215 -0.93 14.35 -6.11
N GLU A 216 -0.88 15.68 -6.08
CA GLU A 216 -1.52 16.52 -7.07
C GLU A 216 -0.89 16.31 -8.46
N ASP A 217 0.43 16.21 -8.55
CA ASP A 217 1.14 15.97 -9.80
C ASP A 217 0.88 14.57 -10.36
N ILE A 218 0.81 13.53 -9.52
CA ILE A 218 0.39 12.18 -9.91
C ILE A 218 -1.03 12.22 -10.48
N CYS A 219 -1.98 12.84 -9.77
CA CYS A 219 -3.35 12.99 -10.25
C CYS A 219 -3.41 13.71 -11.61
N ARG A 220 -2.60 14.76 -11.81
CA ARG A 220 -2.49 15.48 -13.08
C ARG A 220 -1.92 14.60 -14.19
N GLN A 221 -0.85 13.85 -13.90
CA GLN A 221 -0.24 12.93 -14.86
C GLN A 221 -1.21 11.80 -15.25
N ASP A 222 -1.90 11.19 -14.29
CA ASP A 222 -2.90 10.15 -14.55
C ASP A 222 -4.06 10.69 -15.40
N ALA A 223 -4.55 11.90 -15.12
CA ALA A 223 -5.57 12.54 -15.94
C ALA A 223 -5.07 12.81 -17.38
N GLN A 224 -3.82 13.23 -17.54
CA GLN A 224 -3.20 13.43 -18.85
C GLN A 224 -3.01 12.10 -19.61
N GLN A 225 -2.51 11.05 -18.94
CA GLN A 225 -2.34 9.72 -19.53
C GLN A 225 -3.68 9.13 -19.94
N THR A 226 -4.70 9.23 -19.09
CA THR A 226 -6.06 8.77 -19.39
C THR A 226 -6.63 9.50 -20.60
N ARG A 227 -6.48 10.83 -20.69
CA ARG A 227 -6.88 11.61 -21.87
C ARG A 227 -6.10 11.20 -23.13
N ALA A 228 -4.78 11.01 -23.02
CA ALA A 228 -3.94 10.58 -24.14
C ALA A 228 -4.32 9.17 -24.62
N PHE A 229 -4.61 8.26 -23.69
CA PHE A 229 -5.08 6.91 -23.97
C PHE A 229 -6.42 6.95 -24.69
N HIS A 230 -7.40 7.72 -24.20
CA HIS A 230 -8.69 7.88 -24.87
C HIS A 230 -8.57 8.47 -26.27
N ARG A 231 -7.67 9.45 -26.47
CA ARG A 231 -7.38 9.98 -27.82
C ARG A 231 -6.84 8.90 -28.74
N LYS A 232 -5.78 8.18 -28.31
CA LYS A 232 -5.19 7.07 -29.09
C LYS A 232 -6.20 5.95 -29.38
N ALA A 233 -7.04 5.61 -28.41
CA ALA A 233 -8.10 4.62 -28.57
C ALA A 233 -9.14 5.09 -29.59
N GLY A 234 -9.55 6.36 -29.54
CA GLY A 234 -10.41 7.00 -30.53
C GLY A 234 -9.79 6.97 -31.93
N ASP A 235 -8.54 7.41 -32.06
CA ASP A 235 -7.81 7.42 -33.33
C ASP A 235 -7.69 5.99 -33.90
N SER A 236 -7.35 5.01 -33.07
CA SER A 236 -7.27 3.60 -33.46
C SER A 236 -8.63 3.05 -33.88
N ALA A 237 -9.72 3.42 -33.20
CA ALA A 237 -11.07 3.04 -33.58
C ALA A 237 -11.48 3.66 -34.92
N THR A 238 -11.14 4.93 -35.18
CA THR A 238 -11.40 5.56 -36.49
C THR A 238 -10.59 4.92 -37.61
N LEU A 239 -9.32 4.59 -37.37
CA LEU A 239 -8.48 3.87 -38.33
C LEU A 239 -9.06 2.48 -38.63
N LYS A 240 -9.47 1.75 -37.59
CA LYS A 240 -10.12 0.44 -37.74
C LYS A 240 -11.39 0.55 -38.59
N ALA A 241 -12.27 1.52 -38.31
CA ALA A 241 -13.47 1.75 -39.11
C ALA A 241 -13.15 2.13 -40.57
N GLN A 242 -12.08 2.90 -40.81
CA GLN A 242 -11.62 3.21 -42.17
C GLN A 242 -11.10 1.97 -42.90
N LEU A 243 -10.35 1.09 -42.22
CA LEU A 243 -9.87 -0.18 -42.78
C LEU A 243 -11.04 -1.12 -43.08
N GLU A 244 -11.97 -1.30 -42.15
CA GLU A 244 -13.19 -2.09 -42.35
C GLU A 244 -14.01 -1.56 -43.54
N LYS A 245 -14.13 -0.24 -43.68
CA LYS A 245 -14.78 0.38 -44.84
C LYS A 245 -14.02 0.10 -46.15
N ARG A 246 -12.69 0.17 -46.15
CA ARG A 246 -11.86 -0.16 -47.32
C ARG A 246 -11.97 -1.64 -47.69
N GLU A 247 -11.93 -2.54 -46.71
CA GLU A 247 -12.14 -3.97 -46.91
C GLU A 247 -13.54 -4.26 -47.45
N ALA A 248 -14.58 -3.60 -46.94
CA ALA A 248 -15.93 -3.74 -47.48
C ALA A 248 -16.03 -3.30 -48.95
N ILE A 249 -15.35 -2.20 -49.32
CA ILE A 249 -15.28 -1.74 -50.72
C ILE A 249 -14.51 -2.73 -51.59
N GLN A 250 -13.34 -3.20 -51.13
CA GLN A 250 -12.53 -4.16 -51.87
C GLN A 250 -13.22 -5.51 -52.05
N THR A 251 -13.88 -6.02 -51.01
CA THR A 251 -14.64 -7.27 -51.09
C THR A 251 -15.87 -7.12 -52.00
N ALA A 252 -16.53 -5.96 -52.02
CA ALA A 252 -17.59 -5.68 -52.99
C ALA A 252 -17.05 -5.64 -54.42
N ALA A 253 -15.95 -4.92 -54.67
CA ALA A 253 -15.31 -4.86 -55.99
C ALA A 253 -14.82 -6.24 -56.48
N ALA A 254 -14.21 -7.03 -55.59
CA ALA A 254 -13.78 -8.40 -55.91
C ALA A 254 -14.97 -9.32 -56.21
N ARG A 255 -16.11 -9.15 -55.52
CA ARG A 255 -17.35 -9.87 -55.85
C ARG A 255 -17.89 -9.47 -57.22
N GLU A 256 -17.91 -8.18 -57.55
CA GLU A 256 -18.33 -7.70 -58.86
C GLU A 256 -17.42 -8.22 -59.99
N GLU A 257 -16.10 -8.25 -59.76
CA GLU A 257 -15.13 -8.81 -60.70
C GLU A 257 -15.30 -10.32 -60.87
N MET A 258 -15.49 -11.06 -59.76
CA MET A 258 -15.81 -12.49 -59.80
C MET A 258 -17.13 -12.76 -60.53
N ASP A 259 -18.14 -11.93 -60.34
CA ASP A 259 -19.40 -12.04 -61.07
C ASP A 259 -19.24 -11.71 -62.56
N ALA A 260 -18.43 -10.72 -62.91
CA ALA A 260 -18.14 -10.35 -64.30
C ALA A 260 -17.36 -11.46 -65.02
N THR A 261 -16.32 -12.02 -64.39
CA THR A 261 -15.57 -13.17 -64.91
C THR A 261 -16.44 -14.41 -65.03
N ASN A 262 -17.30 -14.70 -64.04
CA ASN A 262 -18.27 -15.79 -64.12
C ASN A 262 -19.27 -15.61 -65.27
N ARG A 263 -19.75 -14.38 -65.52
CA ARG A 263 -20.61 -14.06 -66.67
C ARG A 263 -19.86 -14.27 -67.99
N SER A 264 -18.61 -13.80 -68.09
CA SER A 264 -17.75 -14.00 -69.26
C SER A 264 -17.49 -15.50 -69.53
N HIS A 265 -17.13 -16.28 -68.51
CA HIS A 265 -16.96 -17.73 -68.62
C HIS A 265 -18.23 -18.44 -69.04
N ARG A 266 -19.41 -18.02 -68.57
CA ARG A 266 -20.69 -18.58 -69.02
C ARG A 266 -20.96 -18.28 -70.50
N ILE A 267 -20.62 -17.09 -70.98
CA ILE A 267 -20.75 -16.72 -72.40
C ILE A 267 -19.78 -17.57 -73.24
N ALA A 268 -18.50 -17.59 -72.87
CA ALA A 268 -17.48 -18.38 -73.56
C ALA A 268 -17.81 -19.88 -73.60
N ARG A 269 -18.37 -20.45 -72.51
CA ARG A 269 -18.85 -21.85 -72.50
C ARG A 269 -19.97 -22.09 -73.51
N ARG A 270 -20.95 -21.19 -73.61
CA ARG A 270 -22.05 -21.32 -74.59
C ARG A 270 -21.55 -21.20 -76.02
N GLU A 271 -20.61 -20.30 -76.28
CA GLU A 271 -19.98 -20.14 -77.60
C GLU A 271 -19.17 -21.39 -77.99
N LEU A 272 -18.42 -21.95 -77.03
CA LEU A 272 -17.70 -23.21 -77.21
C LEU A 272 -18.65 -24.38 -77.48
N GLU A 273 -19.74 -24.50 -76.72
CA GLU A 273 -20.77 -25.52 -76.97
C GLU A 273 -21.42 -25.35 -78.35
N HIS A 274 -21.67 -24.12 -78.79
CA HIS A 274 -22.22 -23.83 -80.11
C HIS A 274 -21.24 -24.22 -81.23
N THR A 275 -19.95 -23.92 -81.07
CA THR A 275 -18.91 -24.29 -82.04
C THR A 275 -18.72 -25.80 -82.12
N ILE A 276 -18.68 -26.50 -80.97
CA ILE A 276 -18.63 -27.97 -80.92
C ILE A 276 -19.82 -28.57 -81.69
N ARG A 277 -21.06 -28.16 -81.38
CA ARG A 277 -22.26 -28.67 -82.08
C ARG A 277 -22.26 -28.41 -83.58
N THR A 278 -21.54 -27.39 -84.04
CA THR A 278 -21.45 -27.05 -85.46
C THR A 278 -20.39 -27.92 -86.14
N LEU A 279 -19.23 -28.10 -85.51
CA LEU A 279 -18.20 -29.02 -85.95
C LEU A 279 -18.70 -30.47 -85.98
N ASP A 280 -19.44 -30.92 -84.97
CA ASP A 280 -20.03 -32.27 -84.94
C ASP A 280 -21.00 -32.48 -86.11
N ARG A 281 -21.80 -31.46 -86.45
CA ARG A 281 -22.69 -31.51 -87.61
C ARG A 281 -21.91 -31.59 -88.93
N ASP A 282 -20.82 -30.83 -89.05
CA ASP A 282 -19.97 -30.83 -90.24
C ASP A 282 -19.24 -32.17 -90.40
N VAL A 283 -18.73 -32.74 -89.31
CA VAL A 283 -18.11 -34.09 -89.31
C VAL A 283 -19.13 -35.14 -89.71
N ALA A 284 -20.33 -35.15 -89.12
CA ALA A 284 -21.39 -36.09 -89.49
C ALA A 284 -21.88 -35.93 -90.94
N GLN A 285 -21.75 -34.74 -91.53
CA GLN A 285 -22.00 -34.54 -92.95
C GLN A 285 -20.85 -35.09 -93.80
N LYS A 286 -19.60 -34.87 -93.41
CA LYS A 286 -18.43 -35.40 -94.12
C LYS A 286 -18.32 -36.92 -94.07
N GLU A 287 -18.69 -37.54 -92.96
CA GLU A 287 -18.79 -38.99 -92.86
C GLU A 287 -19.80 -39.55 -93.85
N ARG A 288 -20.99 -38.94 -93.96
CA ARG A 288 -21.99 -39.30 -94.97
C ARG A 288 -21.46 -39.12 -96.40
N ASP A 289 -20.78 -38.02 -96.69
CA ASP A 289 -20.17 -37.79 -98.01
C ASP A 289 -19.12 -38.89 -98.34
N ILE A 290 -18.32 -39.33 -97.34
CA ILE A 290 -17.32 -40.40 -97.50
C ILE A 290 -17.99 -41.76 -97.73
N GLU A 291 -19.05 -42.08 -96.99
CA GLU A 291 -19.82 -43.32 -97.17
C GLU A 291 -20.43 -43.39 -98.58
N GLU A 292 -21.04 -42.29 -99.05
CA GLU A 292 -21.57 -42.20 -100.41
C GLU A 292 -20.50 -42.42 -101.49
N LEU A 293 -19.33 -41.78 -101.33
CA LEU A 293 -18.21 -41.96 -102.25
C LEU A 293 -17.65 -43.38 -102.23
N SER A 294 -17.54 -43.98 -101.05
CA SER A 294 -17.06 -45.36 -100.88
C SER A 294 -18.01 -46.35 -101.56
N HIS A 295 -19.33 -46.16 -101.37
CA HIS A 295 -20.33 -46.98 -102.05
C HIS A 295 -20.28 -46.83 -103.57
N ARG A 296 -20.06 -45.61 -104.10
CA ARG A 296 -19.89 -45.40 -105.55
C ARG A 296 -18.66 -46.12 -106.07
N ASN A 297 -17.52 -46.00 -105.39
CA ASN A 297 -16.29 -46.69 -105.76
C ASN A 297 -16.46 -48.22 -105.76
N GLU A 298 -17.15 -48.80 -104.77
CA GLU A 298 -17.45 -50.23 -104.77
C GLU A 298 -18.32 -50.67 -105.95
N CYS A 299 -19.31 -49.85 -106.33
CA CYS A 299 -20.15 -50.11 -107.51
C CYS A 299 -19.32 -50.07 -108.80
N ASP A 300 -18.43 -49.07 -108.92
CA ASP A 300 -17.56 -48.90 -110.08
C ASP A 300 -16.53 -50.03 -110.17
N GLU A 301 -15.96 -50.48 -109.05
CA GLU A 301 -15.07 -51.66 -108.99
C GLU A 301 -15.80 -52.94 -109.43
N LYS A 302 -17.03 -53.16 -108.97
CA LYS A 302 -17.87 -54.29 -109.40
C LYS A 302 -18.16 -54.22 -110.91
N SER A 303 -18.45 -53.03 -111.42
CA SER A 303 -18.68 -52.79 -112.86
C SER A 303 -17.42 -53.06 -113.69
N LEU A 304 -16.27 -52.58 -113.26
CA LEU A 304 -14.97 -52.82 -113.88
C LEU A 304 -14.60 -54.31 -113.87
N ALA A 305 -14.83 -55.02 -112.76
CA ALA A 305 -14.60 -56.45 -112.68
C ALA A 305 -15.48 -57.25 -113.66
N CYS A 306 -16.74 -56.85 -113.85
CA CYS A 306 -17.63 -57.42 -114.86
C CYS A 306 -17.13 -57.16 -116.30
N LEU A 307 -16.70 -55.93 -116.60
CA LEU A 307 -16.15 -55.57 -117.90
C LEU A 307 -14.83 -56.31 -118.21
N MET A 308 -13.96 -56.48 -117.21
CA MET A 308 -12.72 -57.26 -117.36
C MET A 308 -13.01 -58.73 -117.66
N LYS A 309 -13.99 -59.35 -116.98
CA LYS A 309 -14.44 -60.72 -117.29
C LYS A 309 -15.06 -60.83 -118.69
N ALA A 310 -15.85 -59.83 -119.11
CA ALA A 310 -16.41 -59.80 -120.45
C ALA A 310 -15.33 -59.67 -121.53
N LEU A 311 -14.32 -58.83 -121.31
CA LEU A 311 -13.19 -58.68 -122.23
C LEU A 311 -12.34 -59.96 -122.30
N SER A 312 -12.06 -60.63 -121.18
CA SER A 312 -11.32 -61.92 -121.21
C SER A 312 -12.09 -62.98 -121.99
N ALA A 313 -13.41 -63.06 -121.81
CA ALA A 313 -14.26 -63.98 -122.56
C ALA A 313 -14.25 -63.68 -124.08
N VAL A 314 -14.22 -62.41 -124.48
CA VAL A 314 -14.09 -62.00 -125.89
C VAL A 314 -12.72 -62.36 -126.46
N TYR A 315 -11.64 -62.17 -125.70
CA TYR A 315 -10.29 -62.55 -126.13
C TYR A 315 -10.17 -64.06 -126.33
N GLU A 316 -10.70 -64.88 -125.41
CA GLU A 316 -10.74 -66.35 -125.56
C GLU A 316 -11.56 -66.78 -126.79
N GLU A 317 -12.69 -66.12 -127.06
CA GLU A 317 -13.55 -66.43 -128.21
C GLU A 317 -12.89 -66.06 -129.54
N LYS A 318 -12.15 -64.94 -129.57
CA LYS A 318 -11.33 -64.52 -130.71
C LYS A 318 -10.21 -65.52 -130.98
N GLU A 319 -9.50 -65.97 -129.95
CA GLU A 319 -8.45 -66.99 -130.06
C GLU A 319 -9.00 -68.32 -130.58
N ARG A 320 -10.16 -68.77 -130.08
CA ARG A 320 -10.86 -69.96 -130.61
C ARG A 320 -11.20 -69.82 -132.09
N LYS A 321 -11.68 -68.65 -132.53
CA LYS A 321 -12.01 -68.37 -133.94
C LYS A 321 -10.77 -68.37 -134.83
N GLU A 322 -9.67 -67.77 -134.40
CA GLU A 322 -8.42 -67.75 -135.15
C GLU A 322 -7.82 -69.16 -135.29
N ASN A 323 -7.82 -69.96 -134.21
CA ASN A 323 -7.38 -71.35 -134.24
C ASN A 323 -8.27 -72.23 -135.13
N ALA A 324 -9.60 -72.08 -135.07
CA ALA A 324 -10.52 -72.78 -135.95
C ALA A 324 -10.32 -72.41 -137.44
N ALA A 325 -10.04 -71.13 -137.73
CA ALA A 325 -9.75 -70.67 -139.09
C ALA A 325 -8.42 -71.24 -139.62
N GLN A 326 -7.38 -71.35 -138.79
CA GLN A 326 -6.12 -72.00 -139.16
C GLN A 326 -6.33 -73.48 -139.49
N ILE A 327 -7.07 -74.23 -138.66
CA ILE A 327 -7.38 -75.65 -138.90
C ILE A 327 -8.19 -75.81 -140.19
N ALA A 328 -9.19 -74.96 -140.43
CA ALA A 328 -10.00 -75.01 -141.65
C ALA A 328 -9.18 -74.74 -142.92
N ARG A 329 -8.22 -73.81 -142.87
CA ARG A 329 -7.28 -73.55 -143.99
C ARG A 329 -6.41 -74.77 -144.26
N LEU A 330 -5.81 -75.37 -143.23
CA LEU A 330 -4.98 -76.58 -143.36
C LEU A 330 -5.76 -77.77 -143.95
N LEU A 331 -7.02 -77.96 -143.55
CA LEU A 331 -7.90 -79.00 -144.10
C LEU A 331 -8.27 -78.71 -145.57
N SER A 332 -8.56 -77.46 -145.92
CA SER A 332 -8.87 -77.07 -147.30
C SER A 332 -7.67 -77.29 -148.23
N ASP A 333 -6.47 -76.94 -147.79
CA ASP A 333 -5.26 -77.09 -148.60
C ASP A 333 -4.88 -78.57 -148.77
N ARG A 334 -5.07 -79.40 -147.74
CA ARG A 334 -4.94 -80.86 -147.86
C ARG A 334 -5.95 -81.46 -148.84
N ALA A 335 -7.21 -81.02 -148.79
CA ALA A 335 -8.25 -81.49 -149.71
C ALA A 335 -7.96 -81.08 -151.17
N LYS A 336 -7.43 -79.87 -151.39
CA LYS A 336 -7.01 -79.42 -152.72
C LYS A 336 -5.83 -80.24 -153.25
N ALA A 337 -4.83 -80.53 -152.41
CA ALA A 337 -3.68 -81.36 -152.78
C ALA A 337 -4.08 -82.81 -153.12
N GLU A 338 -5.03 -83.38 -152.37
CA GLU A 338 -5.59 -84.70 -152.70
C GLU A 338 -6.40 -84.67 -154.00
N HIS A 339 -7.18 -83.61 -154.23
CA HIS A 339 -7.93 -83.46 -155.48
C HIS A 339 -6.99 -83.35 -156.69
N THR A 340 -5.93 -82.55 -156.62
CA THR A 340 -4.94 -82.44 -157.71
C THR A 340 -4.25 -83.78 -157.99
N SER A 341 -3.87 -84.52 -156.95
CA SER A 341 -3.30 -85.87 -157.08
C SER A 341 -4.25 -86.86 -157.76
N LYS A 342 -5.55 -86.82 -157.41
CA LYS A 342 -6.58 -87.64 -158.07
C LYS A 342 -6.81 -87.25 -159.53
N VAL A 343 -6.78 -85.96 -159.85
CA VAL A 343 -6.89 -85.46 -161.23
C VAL A 343 -5.69 -85.92 -162.07
N ASP A 344 -4.47 -85.84 -161.53
CA ASP A 344 -3.25 -86.30 -162.20
C ASP A 344 -3.30 -87.81 -162.47
N ALA A 345 -3.75 -88.61 -161.49
CA ALA A 345 -3.95 -90.04 -161.65
C ALA A 345 -5.03 -90.38 -162.70
N ALA A 346 -6.13 -89.61 -162.74
CA ALA A 346 -7.20 -89.78 -163.73
C ALA A 346 -6.74 -89.42 -165.16
N CYS A 347 -5.94 -88.37 -165.32
CA CYS A 347 -5.30 -88.00 -166.59
C CYS A 347 -4.35 -89.11 -167.08
N LEU A 348 -3.57 -89.71 -166.18
CA LEU A 348 -2.69 -90.84 -166.50
C LEU A 348 -3.50 -92.04 -167.00
N LEU A 349 -4.56 -92.41 -166.29
CA LEU A 349 -5.49 -93.48 -166.67
C LEU A 349 -6.15 -93.21 -168.04
N GLN A 350 -6.62 -91.98 -168.29
CA GLN A 350 -7.20 -91.61 -169.58
C GLN A 350 -6.18 -91.69 -170.72
N SER A 351 -4.93 -91.26 -170.51
CA SER A 351 -3.87 -91.35 -171.51
C SER A 351 -3.53 -92.81 -171.85
N TYR A 352 -3.52 -93.68 -170.83
CA TYR A 352 -3.30 -95.12 -171.00
C TYR A 352 -4.46 -95.79 -171.76
N TRP A 353 -5.71 -95.46 -171.39
CA TRP A 353 -6.91 -95.97 -172.07
C TRP A 353 -7.00 -95.53 -173.53
N ARG A 354 -6.71 -94.26 -173.83
CA ARG A 354 -6.65 -93.77 -175.23
C ARG A 354 -5.57 -94.49 -176.04
N GLY A 355 -4.42 -94.80 -175.43
CA GLY A 355 -3.36 -95.57 -176.07
C GLY A 355 -3.75 -97.03 -176.38
N ILE A 356 -4.56 -97.65 -175.51
CA ILE A 356 -5.13 -99.00 -175.75
C ILE A 356 -6.15 -98.95 -176.88
N ASN A 357 -7.13 -98.04 -176.83
CA ASN A 357 -8.16 -97.91 -177.87
C ASN A 357 -7.55 -97.64 -179.26
N GLN A 358 -6.53 -96.78 -179.37
CA GLN A 358 -5.86 -96.54 -180.66
C GLN A 358 -5.14 -97.80 -181.19
N ARG A 359 -4.58 -98.63 -180.30
CA ARG A 359 -4.00 -99.94 -180.68
C ARG A 359 -5.07 -100.93 -181.13
N GLU A 360 -6.22 -100.96 -180.45
CA GLU A 360 -7.35 -101.82 -180.80
C GLU A 360 -7.96 -101.42 -182.15
N GLU A 361 -8.24 -100.12 -182.36
CA GLU A 361 -8.72 -99.58 -183.64
C GLU A 361 -7.73 -99.87 -184.79
N TYR A 362 -6.42 -99.77 -184.53
CA TYR A 362 -5.39 -100.14 -185.50
C TYR A 362 -5.38 -101.64 -185.84
N LEU A 363 -5.60 -102.51 -184.85
CA LEU A 363 -5.74 -103.96 -185.04
C LEU A 363 -7.01 -104.32 -185.82
N GLU A 364 -8.13 -103.64 -185.56
CA GLU A 364 -9.38 -103.83 -186.29
C GLU A 364 -9.27 -103.36 -187.74
N PHE A 365 -8.65 -102.21 -187.99
CA PHE A 365 -8.38 -101.73 -189.35
C PHE A 365 -7.48 -102.72 -190.12
N LYS A 366 -6.49 -103.32 -189.45
CA LYS A 366 -5.63 -104.36 -190.02
C LYS A 366 -6.39 -105.66 -190.34
N LYS A 367 -7.35 -106.07 -189.48
CA LYS A 367 -8.22 -107.23 -189.73
C LYS A 367 -9.21 -106.99 -190.89
N ALA A 368 -9.76 -105.77 -191.01
CA ALA A 368 -10.65 -105.37 -192.09
C ALA A 368 -9.96 -105.39 -193.48
N ALA A 369 -8.64 -105.11 -193.54
CA ALA A 369 -7.86 -105.19 -194.77
C ALA A 369 -7.68 -106.63 -195.29
N THR A 370 -7.57 -107.64 -194.41
CA THR A 370 -7.31 -109.04 -194.82
C THR A 370 -8.50 -109.79 -195.44
N ARG A 371 -9.76 -109.39 -195.18
CA ARG A 371 -10.94 -110.12 -195.72
C ARG A 371 -11.32 -109.76 -197.16
N LYS A 372 -10.84 -108.65 -197.73
CA LYS A 372 -11.15 -108.23 -199.11
C LYS A 372 -10.42 -109.03 -200.22
N VAL A 373 -9.50 -109.96 -199.90
CA VAL A 373 -8.69 -110.71 -200.89
C VAL A 373 -9.30 -112.08 -201.30
N LYS A 374 -10.25 -112.67 -200.56
CA LYS A 374 -10.96 -113.90 -201.00
C LYS A 374 -12.24 -113.60 -201.80
N LYS A 375 -12.08 -112.84 -202.89
CA LYS A 375 -12.96 -112.85 -204.07
C LYS A 375 -12.12 -113.57 -205.14
N LYS A 376 -12.64 -114.63 -205.80
CA LYS A 376 -12.05 -115.41 -206.93
C LYS A 376 -11.43 -116.80 -206.59
N SER A 377 -12.25 -117.82 -206.30
CA SER A 377 -12.05 -119.21 -206.77
C SER A 377 -13.25 -120.11 -206.42
N ALA A 378 -13.65 -121.00 -207.35
CA ALA A 378 -14.82 -121.90 -207.41
C ALA A 378 -16.16 -121.23 -207.80
N SER A 379 -16.88 -121.47 -208.91
CA SER A 379 -16.90 -122.46 -210.01
C SER A 379 -17.04 -123.94 -209.60
N LYS A 380 -18.15 -124.56 -210.03
CA LYS A 380 -18.46 -126.01 -210.13
C LYS A 380 -18.44 -126.83 -208.83
N LYS A 381 -19.62 -127.04 -208.23
CA LYS A 381 -20.47 -128.24 -208.44
C LYS A 381 -21.88 -127.95 -207.95
#